data_AF-A0AAV8X4J5-F1
#
_entry.id   AF-A0AAV8X4J5-F1
#
_cell.length_a   1.000
_cell.length_b   1.000
_cell.length_c   1.000
_cell.angle_alpha   90.00
_cell.angle_beta   90.00
_cell.angle_gamma   90.00
#
_symmetry.space_group_name_H-M   'P 1'
#
loop_
_entity.id
_entity.type
_entity.pdbx_description
1 polymer ?
#
loop_
_entity_poly.entity_id
_entity_poly.type
_entity_poly.pdbx_seq_one_letter_code
_entity_poly.pdbx_strand_id
1 'polypeptide(L)'
;MMRIVVVLREEKLTKNCTEVERCRKRKRNIKIWKKNIRKDKIAGGEEHLSRNERVIQKRKMRETCDKEKCKLKCTERITGDERFKIHKSYWNSDFNTDQKRQFIAASVEEFSIKRRREREQELVPIKRQTTLHYSFIVRGMKQRVCQKIFLNTLDISQTTIRNTLRKRQDGGMVESDKRGKHVPANKLSDEMRIAIRNHIQRFPCLESHYSRNRSKKKYLGGELNISRMYSLFKDECVEKDIREEEIPKQWVHTDIFNTEFNLSFKAPATDTCDLCDEFIIKLKEANLQERTNLQQQYDEHLSEAQKRYNLKKQDKNNSLEKSGVKVLMVDLQKCLPTPLLHNAQSFYSLKLWSFNYTIYDSTKKKATCLMWDESVGGRGGNEIASSLVNYMSAMKDSESEHIIVWSDNCPSQNRNIQMILGYFYIMTIKQSIKIIDHKFLLRGHTHMEVDSIHSQIEREMKRLPSFCHNDSVGLATVS
;
A
#
# COMPACT_ATOMS: atom_id res chain seq x y z
N MET A 1 -12.30 -49.40 -27.62
CA MET A 1 -11.96 -48.01 -28.05
C MET A 1 -12.01 -47.10 -26.82
N MET A 2 -10.96 -47.11 -25.99
CA MET A 2 -10.86 -46.25 -24.79
C MET A 2 -10.37 -44.87 -25.21
N ARG A 3 -11.19 -43.83 -25.00
CA ARG A 3 -10.79 -42.43 -25.18
C ARG A 3 -10.03 -41.95 -23.94
N ILE A 4 -8.71 -41.85 -24.05
CA ILE A 4 -7.86 -41.16 -23.10
C ILE A 4 -7.98 -39.65 -23.38
N VAL A 5 -8.57 -38.91 -22.44
CA VAL A 5 -8.61 -37.44 -22.48
C VAL A 5 -7.36 -36.93 -21.77
N VAL A 6 -6.35 -36.50 -22.54
CA VAL A 6 -5.16 -35.83 -22.02
C VAL A 6 -5.50 -34.35 -21.80
N VAL A 7 -5.66 -33.94 -20.54
CA VAL A 7 -5.79 -32.52 -20.17
C VAL A 7 -4.38 -31.96 -19.98
N LEU A 8 -3.87 -31.27 -21.00
CA LEU A 8 -2.63 -30.49 -20.90
C LEU A 8 -2.87 -29.27 -20.00
N ARG A 9 -2.26 -29.26 -18.81
CA ARG A 9 -2.17 -28.08 -17.95
C ARG A 9 -1.09 -27.15 -18.52
N GLU A 10 -1.50 -25.97 -18.97
CA GLU A 10 -0.59 -24.88 -19.33
C GLU A 10 0.25 -24.47 -18.11
N GLU A 11 1.56 -24.70 -18.20
CA GLU A 11 2.55 -24.17 -17.28
C GLU A 11 2.58 -22.64 -17.42
N LYS A 12 2.07 -21.95 -16.41
CA LYS A 12 2.23 -20.50 -16.27
C LYS A 12 3.71 -20.20 -16.07
N LEU A 13 4.37 -19.75 -17.14
CA LEU A 13 5.65 -19.04 -17.13
C LEU A 13 5.66 -18.00 -16.00
N THR A 14 6.39 -18.32 -14.94
CA THR A 14 6.68 -17.44 -13.83
C THR A 14 7.49 -16.26 -14.37
N LYS A 15 6.85 -15.08 -14.41
CA LYS A 15 7.56 -13.81 -14.62
C LYS A 15 8.66 -13.72 -13.56
N ASN A 16 9.91 -13.65 -14.02
CA ASN A 16 11.05 -13.19 -13.23
C ASN A 16 10.71 -11.82 -12.63
N CYS A 17 10.18 -11.84 -11.42
CA CYS A 17 9.94 -10.67 -10.60
C CYS A 17 11.27 -10.40 -9.93
N THR A 18 12.00 -9.38 -10.41
CA THR A 18 13.13 -8.83 -9.65
C THR A 18 12.65 -8.59 -8.23
N GLU A 19 13.36 -9.13 -7.23
CA GLU A 19 13.00 -9.00 -5.82
C GLU A 19 12.90 -7.52 -5.46
N VAL A 20 11.69 -6.97 -5.47
CA VAL A 20 11.46 -5.59 -5.05
C VAL A 20 11.62 -5.58 -3.54
N GLU A 21 12.69 -4.96 -3.05
CA GLU A 21 12.85 -4.66 -1.63
C GLU A 21 11.56 -4.04 -1.09
N ARG A 22 10.93 -4.74 -0.14
CA ARG A 22 9.69 -4.29 0.48
C ARG A 22 10.01 -3.03 1.28
N CYS A 23 9.20 -1.99 1.15
CA CYS A 23 9.35 -0.72 1.87
C CYS A 23 8.07 -0.42 2.65
N ARG A 24 8.18 0.43 3.68
CA ARG A 24 7.04 0.74 4.58
C ARG A 24 5.86 1.38 3.84
N LYS A 25 6.11 2.27 2.87
CA LYS A 25 5.06 2.94 2.08
C LYS A 25 5.13 2.54 0.61
N ARG A 26 3.97 2.52 -0.07
CA ARG A 26 3.90 2.20 -1.51
C ARG A 26 4.78 3.16 -2.33
N LYS A 27 5.65 2.63 -3.19
CA LYS A 27 6.44 3.43 -4.13
C LYS A 27 5.51 4.13 -5.12
N ARG A 28 5.79 5.40 -5.42
CA ARG A 28 5.02 6.19 -6.38
C ARG A 28 5.21 5.63 -7.79
N ASN A 29 4.12 5.30 -8.48
CA ASN A 29 4.20 4.91 -9.89
C ASN A 29 4.12 6.16 -10.79
N ILE A 30 5.30 6.65 -11.17
CA ILE A 30 5.49 7.87 -11.97
C ILE A 30 4.87 7.73 -13.37
N LYS A 31 4.77 6.52 -13.93
CA LYS A 31 4.21 6.29 -15.27
C LYS A 31 2.72 6.62 -15.35
N ILE A 32 1.99 6.48 -14.24
CA ILE A 32 0.53 6.70 -14.18
C ILE A 32 0.21 8.20 -14.03
N TRP A 33 1.20 9.06 -13.80
CA TRP A 33 0.95 10.49 -13.65
C TRP A 33 0.34 11.07 -14.93
N LYS A 34 -0.78 11.80 -14.79
CA LYS A 34 -1.50 12.44 -15.92
C LYS A 34 -0.56 13.18 -16.87
N LYS A 35 0.48 13.85 -16.33
CA LYS A 35 1.51 14.55 -17.10
C LYS A 35 2.35 13.62 -17.99
N ASN A 36 2.75 12.46 -17.47
CA ASN A 36 3.61 11.51 -18.17
C ASN A 36 2.82 10.72 -19.20
N ILE A 37 1.63 10.21 -18.85
CA ILE A 37 0.69 9.60 -19.80
C ILE A 37 0.44 10.55 -20.98
N ARG A 38 0.18 11.84 -20.70
CA ARG A 38 0.00 12.84 -21.76
C ARG A 38 1.25 13.03 -22.61
N LYS A 39 2.44 13.05 -22.00
CA LYS A 39 3.71 13.18 -22.74
C LYS A 39 3.91 12.00 -23.70
N ASP A 40 3.59 10.80 -23.25
CA ASP A 40 3.70 9.57 -24.03
C ASP A 40 2.67 9.56 -25.18
N LYS A 41 1.43 9.99 -24.91
CA LYS A 41 0.41 10.19 -25.96
C LYS A 41 0.80 11.24 -26.99
N ILE A 42 1.41 12.36 -26.57
CA ILE A 42 1.96 13.37 -27.48
C ILE A 42 3.09 12.78 -28.34
N ALA A 43 3.95 11.94 -27.76
CA ALA A 43 4.99 11.23 -28.51
C ALA A 43 4.38 10.22 -29.51
N GLY A 44 3.35 9.47 -29.14
CA GLY A 44 2.63 8.57 -30.06
C GLY A 44 1.73 9.26 -31.09
N GLY A 45 1.56 10.59 -31.00
CA GLY A 45 0.60 11.32 -31.85
C GLY A 45 -0.85 10.94 -31.58
N GLU A 46 -1.13 10.38 -30.40
CA GLU A 46 -2.46 9.92 -29.99
C GLU A 46 -3.36 11.05 -29.49
N GLU A 47 -4.66 10.76 -29.43
CA GLU A 47 -5.63 11.68 -28.85
C GLU A 47 -5.36 11.90 -27.36
N HIS A 48 -5.31 13.16 -26.94
CA HIS A 48 -5.04 13.51 -25.55
C HIS A 48 -5.68 14.83 -25.14
N LEU A 49 -5.83 15.01 -23.83
CA LEU A 49 -6.28 16.26 -23.24
C LEU A 49 -5.10 17.23 -23.06
N SER A 50 -5.30 18.48 -23.45
CA SER A 50 -4.40 19.58 -23.15
C SER A 50 -4.36 19.87 -21.64
N ARG A 51 -3.42 20.74 -21.20
CA ARG A 51 -3.40 21.24 -19.82
C ARG A 51 -4.69 21.96 -19.43
N ASN A 52 -5.34 22.58 -20.40
CA ASN A 52 -6.60 23.32 -20.23
C ASN A 52 -7.80 22.46 -20.66
N GLU A 53 -7.69 21.13 -20.56
CA GLU A 53 -8.75 20.14 -20.81
C GLU A 53 -9.35 20.12 -22.23
N ARG A 54 -8.75 20.84 -23.18
CA ARG A 54 -9.12 20.76 -24.59
C ARG A 54 -8.69 19.43 -25.21
N VAL A 55 -9.60 18.75 -25.91
CA VAL A 55 -9.32 17.50 -26.64
C VAL A 55 -8.47 17.83 -27.88
N ILE A 56 -7.29 17.23 -27.95
CA ILE A 56 -6.41 17.29 -29.12
C ILE A 56 -6.53 15.95 -29.85
N GLN A 57 -7.06 16.02 -31.07
CA GLN A 57 -7.29 14.86 -31.93
C GLN A 57 -6.00 14.11 -32.29
N LYS A 58 -6.15 12.81 -32.54
CA LYS A 58 -5.06 11.95 -33.02
C LYS A 58 -4.47 12.51 -34.32
N ARG A 59 -3.14 12.50 -34.42
CA ARG A 59 -2.38 12.83 -35.63
C ARG A 59 -2.70 11.81 -36.71
N LYS A 60 -3.15 12.28 -37.87
CA LYS A 60 -3.50 11.45 -39.02
C LYS A 60 -2.80 11.98 -40.26
N MET A 61 -2.31 11.07 -41.09
CA MET A 61 -1.74 11.42 -42.39
C MET A 61 -2.79 12.16 -43.24
N ARG A 62 -2.48 13.37 -43.69
CA ARG A 62 -3.39 14.19 -44.50
C ARG A 62 -3.21 13.93 -45.99
N GLU A 63 -4.15 14.47 -46.76
CA GLU A 63 -4.21 14.40 -48.23
C GLU A 63 -2.90 14.83 -48.91
N THR A 64 -2.67 14.31 -50.11
CA THR A 64 -1.50 14.64 -50.93
C THR A 64 -1.54 16.07 -51.45
N CYS A 65 -0.47 16.50 -52.12
CA CYS A 65 -0.55 17.68 -52.97
C CYS A 65 -1.37 17.38 -54.24
N ASP A 66 -1.94 18.43 -54.82
CA ASP A 66 -2.72 18.36 -56.05
C ASP A 66 -1.82 17.87 -57.19
N LYS A 67 -2.21 16.77 -57.85
CA LYS A 67 -1.37 16.07 -58.84
C LYS A 67 -0.96 17.00 -59.99
N GLU A 68 -1.89 17.81 -60.49
CA GLU A 68 -1.69 18.70 -61.64
C GLU A 68 -0.83 19.93 -61.32
N LYS A 69 -0.90 20.43 -60.08
CA LYS A 69 -0.17 21.65 -59.66
C LYS A 69 1.21 21.33 -59.06
N CYS A 70 1.52 20.06 -58.82
CA CYS A 70 2.77 19.65 -58.20
C CYS A 70 3.89 19.49 -59.23
N LYS A 71 4.75 20.52 -59.33
CA LYS A 71 5.95 20.51 -60.18
C LYS A 71 6.92 19.35 -59.92
N LEU A 72 6.86 18.74 -58.72
CA LEU A 72 7.74 17.65 -58.30
C LEU A 72 7.12 16.26 -58.45
N LYS A 73 5.87 16.16 -58.98
CA LYS A 73 5.12 14.92 -59.17
C LYS A 73 5.18 13.96 -57.96
N CYS A 74 5.06 14.51 -56.76
CA CYS A 74 5.36 13.78 -55.53
C CYS A 74 4.42 12.57 -55.29
N THR A 75 3.22 12.61 -55.85
CA THR A 75 2.22 11.52 -55.79
C THR A 75 2.60 10.31 -56.64
N GLU A 76 3.47 10.47 -57.63
CA GLU A 76 4.00 9.36 -58.44
C GLU A 76 5.28 8.77 -57.82
N ARG A 77 6.02 9.59 -57.07
CA ARG A 77 7.32 9.21 -56.49
C ARG A 77 7.20 8.43 -55.18
N ILE A 78 6.26 8.82 -54.31
CA ILE A 78 6.02 8.16 -53.02
C ILE A 78 4.59 7.63 -52.97
N THR A 79 4.43 6.34 -52.72
CA THR A 79 3.12 5.70 -52.62
C THR A 79 2.43 6.03 -51.29
N GLY A 80 1.11 5.80 -51.22
CA GLY A 80 0.34 5.98 -49.99
C GLY A 80 0.87 5.14 -48.82
N ASP A 81 1.27 3.89 -49.09
CA ASP A 81 1.78 2.97 -48.08
C ASP A 81 3.15 3.39 -47.54
N GLU A 82 4.02 3.91 -48.42
CA GLU A 82 5.33 4.44 -48.02
C GLU A 82 5.16 5.67 -47.12
N ARG A 83 4.23 6.58 -47.48
CA ARG A 83 3.88 7.72 -46.62
C ARG A 83 3.33 7.27 -45.27
N PHE A 84 2.50 6.23 -45.25
CA PHE A 84 1.95 5.67 -44.02
C PHE A 84 3.04 5.06 -43.12
N LYS A 85 3.99 4.31 -43.70
CA LYS A 85 5.15 3.76 -42.97
C LYS A 85 5.99 4.88 -42.34
N ILE A 86 6.26 5.95 -43.09
CA ILE A 86 6.98 7.13 -42.58
C ILE A 86 6.21 7.80 -41.44
N HIS A 87 4.89 8.00 -41.62
CA HIS A 87 4.03 8.60 -40.59
C HIS A 87 4.04 7.79 -39.29
N LYS A 88 3.87 6.46 -39.39
CA LYS A 88 3.89 5.54 -38.24
C LYS A 88 5.25 5.53 -37.54
N SER A 89 6.35 5.55 -38.30
CA SER A 89 7.70 5.61 -37.74
C SER A 89 7.94 6.92 -36.98
N TYR A 90 7.50 8.06 -37.54
CA TYR A 90 7.67 9.37 -36.90
C TYR A 90 6.82 9.56 -35.63
N TRP A 91 5.62 8.97 -35.58
CA TRP A 91 4.72 9.00 -34.42
C TRP A 91 4.83 7.74 -33.54
N ASN A 92 6.04 7.21 -33.38
CA ASN A 92 6.30 6.14 -32.40
C ASN A 92 6.34 6.71 -30.97
N SER A 93 5.68 6.04 -30.02
CA SER A 93 5.67 6.38 -28.59
C SER A 93 7.06 6.33 -27.95
N ASP A 94 7.95 5.48 -28.47
CA ASP A 94 9.32 5.34 -27.95
C ASP A 94 10.23 6.50 -28.38
N PHE A 95 9.80 7.28 -29.38
CA PHE A 95 10.60 8.40 -29.88
C PHE A 95 10.38 9.68 -29.07
N ASN A 96 11.47 10.14 -28.45
CA ASN A 96 11.48 11.39 -27.72
C ASN A 96 11.42 12.59 -28.69
N THR A 97 11.13 13.78 -28.15
CA THR A 97 11.03 15.01 -28.95
C THR A 97 12.32 15.33 -29.71
N ASP A 98 13.46 14.98 -29.15
CA ASP A 98 14.78 15.27 -29.74
C ASP A 98 15.04 14.37 -30.96
N GLN A 99 14.70 13.07 -30.90
CA GLN A 99 14.77 12.14 -32.02
C GLN A 99 13.87 12.57 -33.19
N LYS A 100 12.67 13.10 -32.91
CA LYS A 100 11.78 13.65 -33.94
C LYS A 100 12.35 14.90 -34.60
N ARG A 101 13.00 15.77 -33.82
CA ARG A 101 13.71 16.93 -34.37
C ARG A 101 14.89 16.49 -35.24
N GLN A 102 15.64 15.48 -34.80
CA GLN A 102 16.74 14.92 -35.58
C GLN A 102 16.26 14.35 -36.92
N PHE A 103 15.12 13.64 -36.93
CA PHE A 103 14.50 13.17 -38.16
C PHE A 103 14.18 14.32 -39.14
N ILE A 104 13.61 15.43 -38.63
CA ILE A 104 13.32 16.61 -39.45
C ILE A 104 14.61 17.25 -39.97
N ALA A 105 15.64 17.40 -39.13
CA ALA A 105 16.91 18.01 -39.50
C ALA A 105 17.65 17.21 -40.58
N ALA A 106 17.58 15.87 -40.54
CA ALA A 106 18.13 15.00 -41.58
C ALA A 106 17.35 15.07 -42.91
N SER A 107 16.04 15.33 -42.82
CA SER A 107 15.11 15.33 -43.95
C SER A 107 15.00 16.68 -44.67
N VAL A 108 15.52 17.77 -44.07
CA VAL A 108 15.43 19.14 -44.59
C VAL A 108 16.82 19.73 -44.81
N GLU A 109 17.04 20.26 -46.01
CA GLU A 109 18.28 20.93 -46.41
C GLU A 109 18.03 22.42 -46.68
N GLU A 110 18.92 23.27 -46.18
CA GLU A 110 18.87 24.71 -46.43
C GLU A 110 19.81 25.10 -47.57
N PHE A 111 19.30 25.89 -48.52
CA PHE A 111 20.08 26.44 -49.62
C PHE A 111 19.96 27.96 -49.64
N SER A 112 21.06 28.64 -49.93
CA SER A 112 21.06 30.07 -50.25
C SER A 112 20.34 30.32 -51.57
N ILE A 113 19.71 31.49 -51.69
CA ILE A 113 18.96 31.87 -52.90
C ILE A 113 19.96 32.17 -54.03
N LYS A 114 19.92 31.39 -55.13
CA LYS A 114 20.90 31.46 -56.23
C LYS A 114 20.69 32.59 -57.25
N ARG A 115 19.49 33.17 -57.36
CA ARG A 115 19.18 34.30 -58.27
C ARG A 115 18.13 35.23 -57.63
N ARG A 116 18.37 36.54 -57.70
CA ARG A 116 17.44 37.59 -57.24
C ARG A 116 17.22 38.60 -58.37
N ARG A 117 15.99 39.09 -58.54
CA ARG A 117 15.74 40.37 -59.22
C ARG A 117 15.71 41.44 -58.13
N GLU A 118 16.67 42.35 -58.12
CA GLU A 118 16.55 43.55 -57.31
C GLU A 118 15.43 44.41 -57.91
N ARG A 119 14.48 44.81 -57.07
CA ARG A 119 13.60 45.93 -57.36
C ARG A 119 14.15 47.08 -56.55
N GLU A 120 14.52 48.16 -57.23
CA GLU A 120 14.80 49.45 -56.62
C GLU A 120 13.60 49.83 -55.74
N GLN A 121 13.86 50.22 -54.49
CA GLN A 121 12.89 50.70 -53.48
C GLN A 121 12.17 49.67 -52.58
N GLU A 122 12.90 48.87 -51.79
CA GLU A 122 12.36 48.34 -50.52
C GLU A 122 13.29 48.66 -49.33
N LEU A 123 12.92 49.66 -48.52
CA LEU A 123 13.51 50.01 -47.21
C LEU A 123 13.05 49.06 -46.08
N VAL A 124 12.64 47.83 -46.40
CA VAL A 124 12.09 46.86 -45.43
C VAL A 124 13.06 45.68 -45.26
N PRO A 125 13.32 45.21 -44.02
CA PRO A 125 14.17 44.04 -43.80
C PRO A 125 13.69 42.80 -44.57
N ILE A 126 14.65 42.12 -45.19
CA ILE A 126 14.47 40.97 -46.10
C ILE A 126 13.67 39.83 -45.42
N LYS A 127 12.49 39.47 -45.96
CA LYS A 127 11.62 38.44 -45.34
C LYS A 127 12.07 36.98 -45.58
N ARG A 128 12.86 36.66 -46.60
CA ARG A 128 13.30 35.27 -46.90
C ARG A 128 14.72 35.21 -47.49
N GLN A 129 15.66 34.69 -46.70
CA GLN A 129 17.08 34.56 -47.08
C GLN A 129 17.47 33.14 -47.53
N THR A 130 16.71 32.12 -47.11
CA THR A 130 16.99 30.70 -47.38
C THR A 130 15.81 29.99 -48.06
N THR A 131 16.15 28.98 -48.86
CA THR A 131 15.18 28.06 -49.48
C THR A 131 15.36 26.67 -48.87
N LEU A 132 14.25 26.07 -48.42
CA LEU A 132 14.24 24.74 -47.81
C LEU A 132 13.88 23.68 -48.86
N HIS A 133 14.69 22.63 -48.95
CA HIS A 133 14.38 21.42 -49.69
C HIS A 133 13.94 20.32 -48.73
N TYR A 134 12.77 19.72 -49.01
CA TYR A 134 12.20 18.65 -48.21
C TYR A 134 12.41 17.32 -48.91
N SER A 135 12.75 16.29 -48.16
CA SER A 135 12.98 14.96 -48.69
C SER A 135 12.56 13.87 -47.70
N PHE A 136 12.26 12.69 -48.21
CA PHE A 136 12.09 11.48 -47.41
C PHE A 136 13.03 10.39 -47.92
N ILE A 137 13.53 9.55 -47.02
CA ILE A 137 14.29 8.36 -47.40
C ILE A 137 13.28 7.23 -47.63
N VAL A 138 13.16 6.81 -48.89
CA VAL A 138 12.25 5.75 -49.32
C VAL A 138 13.06 4.75 -50.13
N ARG A 139 13.00 3.46 -49.77
CA ARG A 139 13.80 2.39 -50.40
C ARG A 139 15.31 2.69 -50.40
N GLY A 140 15.82 3.29 -49.32
CA GLY A 140 17.24 3.68 -49.19
C GLY A 140 17.65 4.92 -50.00
N MET A 141 16.77 5.50 -50.80
CA MET A 141 17.06 6.67 -51.62
C MET A 141 16.37 7.93 -51.11
N LYS A 142 17.06 9.08 -51.19
CA LYS A 142 16.53 10.38 -50.77
C LYS A 142 15.63 10.96 -51.87
N GLN A 143 14.32 10.94 -51.64
CA GLN A 143 13.34 11.45 -52.58
C GLN A 143 12.89 12.86 -52.22
N ARG A 144 13.06 13.81 -53.14
CA ARG A 144 12.65 15.21 -52.95
C ARG A 144 11.13 15.35 -53.08
N VAL A 145 10.51 16.01 -52.09
CA VAL A 145 9.07 16.27 -52.02
C VAL A 145 8.75 17.75 -51.90
N CYS A 146 7.53 18.12 -52.25
CA CYS A 146 7.02 19.47 -51.98
C CYS A 146 6.72 19.65 -50.48
N GLN A 147 6.70 20.92 -50.04
CA GLN A 147 6.40 21.27 -48.65
C GLN A 147 5.03 20.71 -48.19
N LYS A 148 4.01 20.75 -49.06
CA LYS A 148 2.65 20.26 -48.76
C LYS A 148 2.67 18.76 -48.41
N ILE A 149 3.34 17.92 -49.19
CA ILE A 149 3.47 16.48 -48.88
C ILE A 149 4.27 16.25 -47.60
N PHE A 150 5.36 16.99 -47.37
CA PHE A 150 6.15 16.82 -46.16
C PHE A 150 5.34 17.12 -44.89
N LEU A 151 4.65 18.26 -44.86
CA LEU A 151 3.80 18.67 -43.73
C LEU A 151 2.61 17.73 -43.55
N ASN A 152 1.93 17.35 -44.63
CA ASN A 152 0.74 16.51 -44.58
C ASN A 152 1.05 15.05 -44.23
N THR A 153 2.23 14.54 -44.61
CA THR A 153 2.66 13.18 -44.25
C THR A 153 2.99 13.08 -42.77
N LEU A 154 3.66 14.07 -42.19
CA LEU A 154 4.02 14.06 -40.77
C LEU A 154 2.93 14.68 -39.86
N ASP A 155 1.94 15.38 -40.41
CA ASP A 155 0.94 16.18 -39.69
C ASP A 155 1.58 17.20 -38.72
N ILE A 156 2.56 17.94 -39.22
CA ILE A 156 3.30 18.97 -38.45
C ILE A 156 3.13 20.36 -39.05
N SER A 157 3.35 21.39 -38.23
CA SER A 157 3.34 22.78 -38.67
C SER A 157 4.69 23.20 -39.27
N GLN A 158 4.69 24.21 -40.14
CA GLN A 158 5.93 24.81 -40.65
C GLN A 158 6.78 25.42 -39.52
N THR A 159 6.15 25.93 -38.46
CA THR A 159 6.83 26.46 -37.27
C THR A 159 7.68 25.40 -36.58
N THR A 160 7.23 24.15 -36.54
CA THR A 160 8.01 23.02 -36.00
C THR A 160 9.32 22.86 -36.75
N ILE A 161 9.29 22.93 -38.09
CA ILE A 161 10.48 22.80 -38.93
C ILE A 161 11.43 23.97 -38.71
N ARG A 162 10.93 25.21 -38.73
CA ARG A 162 11.76 26.41 -38.49
C ARG A 162 12.45 26.36 -37.12
N ASN A 163 11.73 25.96 -36.08
CA ASN A 163 12.27 25.86 -34.73
C ASN A 163 13.33 24.76 -34.61
N THR A 164 13.16 23.64 -35.32
CA THR A 164 14.16 22.57 -35.39
C THR A 164 15.43 23.05 -36.07
N LEU A 165 15.30 23.73 -37.22
CA LEU A 165 16.43 24.23 -37.99
C LEU A 165 17.22 25.31 -37.23
N ARG A 166 16.53 26.22 -36.52
CA ARG A 166 17.19 27.20 -35.63
C ARG A 166 18.02 26.57 -34.51
N LYS A 167 17.73 25.31 -34.15
CA LYS A 167 18.43 24.56 -33.11
C LYS A 167 19.42 23.56 -33.67
N ARG A 168 19.60 23.52 -34.99
CA ARG A 168 20.57 22.66 -35.67
C ARG A 168 21.95 23.30 -35.49
N GLN A 169 22.90 22.51 -35.01
CA GLN A 169 24.31 22.90 -34.91
C GLN A 169 25.05 22.54 -36.22
N ASP A 170 26.25 23.11 -36.41
CA ASP A 170 27.04 22.96 -37.65
C ASP A 170 27.41 21.50 -37.98
N GLY A 171 27.34 20.58 -37.02
CA GLY A 171 27.50 19.13 -37.22
C GLY A 171 26.22 18.36 -37.60
N GLY A 172 25.09 19.04 -37.87
CA GLY A 172 23.83 18.39 -38.24
C GLY A 172 23.04 17.73 -37.09
N MET A 173 23.54 17.84 -35.85
CA MET A 173 22.81 17.46 -34.64
C MET A 173 21.93 18.61 -34.15
N VAL A 174 20.73 18.28 -33.67
CA VAL A 174 19.82 19.28 -33.06
C VAL A 174 20.08 19.37 -31.56
N GLU A 175 20.13 20.60 -31.03
CA GLU A 175 20.26 20.82 -29.59
C GLU A 175 19.12 20.15 -28.80
N SER A 176 19.51 19.39 -27.77
CA SER A 176 18.57 18.66 -26.92
C SER A 176 17.63 19.57 -26.13
N ASP A 177 16.43 19.10 -25.82
CA ASP A 177 15.50 19.85 -24.98
C ASP A 177 16.02 19.95 -23.53
N LYS A 178 16.37 21.15 -23.09
CA LYS A 178 16.85 21.46 -21.74
C LYS A 178 15.73 21.75 -20.73
N ARG A 179 14.46 21.79 -21.16
CA ARG A 179 13.33 22.13 -20.28
C ARG A 179 13.19 21.10 -19.15
N GLY A 180 13.11 21.60 -17.91
CA GLY A 180 12.93 20.78 -16.72
C GLY A 180 14.15 19.94 -16.32
N LYS A 181 15.32 20.17 -16.93
CA LYS A 181 16.59 19.52 -16.58
C LYS A 181 17.46 20.35 -15.62
N HIS A 182 16.94 21.45 -15.09
CA HIS A 182 17.64 22.25 -14.08
C HIS A 182 17.70 21.48 -12.75
N VAL A 183 18.89 21.42 -12.15
CA VAL A 183 19.05 20.85 -10.81
C VAL A 183 18.44 21.83 -9.81
N PRO A 184 17.42 21.45 -9.02
CA PRO A 184 16.85 22.35 -8.03
C PRO A 184 17.92 22.80 -7.02
N ALA A 185 17.95 24.09 -6.68
CA ALA A 185 18.89 24.62 -5.68
C ALA A 185 18.78 23.90 -4.32
N ASN A 186 17.58 23.42 -3.98
CA ASN A 186 17.30 22.70 -2.75
C ASN A 186 17.52 21.19 -2.85
N LYS A 187 18.21 20.70 -3.89
CA LYS A 187 18.52 19.27 -4.03
C LYS A 187 19.56 18.90 -2.97
N LEU A 188 19.16 18.04 -2.03
CA LEU A 188 20.07 17.52 -1.01
C LEU A 188 21.26 16.79 -1.66
N SER A 189 22.46 16.99 -1.12
CA SER A 189 23.67 16.29 -1.55
C SER A 189 23.51 14.78 -1.36
N ASP A 190 24.15 14.00 -2.25
CA ASP A 190 24.09 12.54 -2.17
C ASP A 190 24.84 12.02 -0.92
N GLU A 191 25.86 12.75 -0.46
CA GLU A 191 26.58 12.49 0.80
C GLU A 191 25.66 12.55 2.02
N MET A 192 24.83 13.59 2.12
CA MET A 192 23.90 13.73 3.26
C MET A 192 22.81 12.66 3.25
N ARG A 193 22.41 12.18 2.06
CA ARG A 193 21.51 11.01 1.95
C ARG A 193 22.16 9.74 2.49
N ILE A 194 23.45 9.54 2.22
CA ILE A 194 24.21 8.39 2.76
C ILE A 194 24.33 8.53 4.29
N ALA A 195 24.59 9.72 4.82
CA ALA A 195 24.64 9.97 6.25
C ALA A 195 23.33 9.58 6.96
N ILE A 196 22.17 9.98 6.41
CA ILE A 196 20.85 9.57 6.94
C ILE A 196 20.69 8.05 6.93
N ARG A 197 21.06 7.36 5.84
CA ARG A 197 20.94 5.89 5.76
C ARG A 197 21.78 5.21 6.83
N ASN A 198 23.03 5.64 6.99
CA ASN A 198 23.94 5.10 7.98
C ASN A 198 23.41 5.32 9.39
N HIS A 199 22.86 6.50 9.68
CA HIS A 199 22.22 6.79 10.96
C HIS A 199 21.04 5.84 11.24
N ILE A 200 20.14 5.64 10.28
CA ILE A 200 18.98 4.73 10.44
C ILE A 200 19.43 3.27 10.65
N GLN A 201 20.50 2.82 10.00
CA GLN A 201 21.00 1.45 10.11
C GLN A 201 21.66 1.12 11.45
N ARG A 202 22.11 2.14 12.20
CA ARG A 202 22.73 1.94 13.52
C ARG A 202 21.75 1.54 14.61
N PHE A 203 20.45 1.78 14.43
CA PHE A 203 19.47 1.43 15.44
C PHE A 203 19.26 -0.10 15.53
N PRO A 204 19.26 -0.68 16.74
CA PRO A 204 19.02 -2.10 16.92
C PRO A 204 17.60 -2.46 16.46
N CYS A 205 17.50 -3.46 15.60
CA CYS A 205 16.25 -3.92 15.03
C CYS A 205 15.86 -5.28 15.62
N LEU A 206 14.62 -5.38 16.10
CA LEU A 206 14.01 -6.60 16.58
C LEU A 206 13.20 -7.27 15.47
N GLU A 207 13.26 -8.59 15.41
CA GLU A 207 12.38 -9.38 14.55
C GLU A 207 11.17 -9.86 15.36
N SER A 208 9.96 -9.70 14.82
CA SER A 208 8.75 -10.18 15.49
C SER A 208 8.70 -11.71 15.46
N HIS A 209 9.02 -12.34 16.59
CA HIS A 209 9.06 -13.80 16.76
C HIS A 209 7.76 -14.49 16.32
N TYR A 210 6.60 -13.90 16.67
CA TYR A 210 5.26 -14.43 16.42
C TYR A 210 4.80 -14.43 14.95
N SER A 211 5.50 -13.75 14.04
CA SER A 211 5.06 -13.60 12.64
C SER A 211 6.16 -13.80 11.59
N ARG A 212 7.22 -14.53 11.95
CA ARG A 212 8.31 -14.92 11.04
C ARG A 212 7.82 -15.56 9.73
N ASN A 213 6.72 -16.32 9.79
CA ASN A 213 6.16 -17.00 8.61
C ASN A 213 5.30 -16.09 7.71
N ARG A 214 4.95 -14.87 8.15
CA ARG A 214 4.06 -13.94 7.41
C ARG A 214 4.74 -12.63 6.97
N SER A 215 5.86 -12.22 7.58
CA SER A 215 6.46 -10.91 7.31
C SER A 215 7.99 -10.87 7.50
N LYS A 216 8.72 -10.31 6.53
CA LYS A 216 10.16 -9.95 6.63
C LYS A 216 10.38 -8.55 7.25
N LYS A 217 9.42 -8.04 8.03
CA LYS A 217 9.46 -6.67 8.57
C LYS A 217 10.24 -6.65 9.88
N LYS A 218 11.16 -5.69 10.01
CA LYS A 218 11.95 -5.46 11.23
C LYS A 218 11.33 -4.33 12.05
N TYR A 219 11.48 -4.40 13.37
CA TYR A 219 10.87 -3.47 14.31
C TYR A 219 11.93 -2.76 15.15
N LEU A 220 11.85 -1.44 15.22
CA LEU A 220 12.57 -0.61 16.17
C LEU A 220 11.85 -0.63 17.52
N GLY A 221 12.57 -0.30 18.60
CA GLY A 221 11.99 -0.17 19.94
C GLY A 221 10.80 0.81 20.00
N GLY A 222 9.89 0.59 20.95
CA GLY A 222 8.67 1.40 21.10
C GLY A 222 8.93 2.81 21.64
N GLU A 223 10.10 3.03 22.23
CA GLU A 223 10.62 4.31 22.70
C GLU A 223 11.10 5.22 21.56
N LEU A 224 11.33 4.65 20.39
CA LEU A 224 11.75 5.35 19.18
C LEU A 224 10.54 5.73 18.33
N ASN A 225 10.60 6.91 17.75
CA ASN A 225 9.69 7.36 16.70
C ASN A 225 10.49 8.19 15.68
N ILE A 226 9.91 8.47 14.51
CA ILE A 226 10.63 9.17 13.43
C ILE A 226 11.12 10.55 13.87
N SER A 227 10.34 11.27 14.69
CA SER A 227 10.73 12.58 15.20
C SER A 227 11.95 12.47 16.13
N ARG A 228 11.94 11.49 17.04
CA ARG A 228 13.04 11.25 17.98
C ARG A 228 14.31 10.80 17.27
N MET A 229 14.19 9.89 16.28
CA MET A 229 15.32 9.51 15.44
C MET A 229 15.91 10.71 14.70
N TYR A 230 15.04 11.60 14.18
CA TYR A 230 15.50 12.82 13.52
C TYR A 230 16.19 13.79 14.49
N SER A 231 15.68 13.95 15.72
CA SER A 231 16.36 14.72 16.77
C SER A 231 17.77 14.19 17.03
N LEU A 232 17.92 12.88 17.21
CA LEU A 232 19.23 12.25 17.41
C LEU A 232 20.17 12.46 16.21
N PHE A 233 19.64 12.41 14.99
CA PHE A 233 20.42 12.73 13.79
C PHE A 233 20.86 14.20 13.77
N LYS A 234 19.97 15.13 14.16
CA LYS A 234 20.31 16.56 14.26
C LYS A 234 21.42 16.78 15.29
N ASP A 235 21.31 16.14 16.45
CA ASP A 235 22.32 16.22 17.52
C ASP A 235 23.67 15.69 17.02
N GLU A 236 23.70 14.55 16.33
CA GLU A 236 24.92 13.98 15.72
C GLU A 236 25.52 14.90 14.64
N CYS A 237 24.70 15.62 13.88
CA CYS A 237 25.17 16.60 12.90
C CYS A 237 25.81 17.83 13.59
N VAL A 238 25.24 18.29 14.70
CA VAL A 238 25.80 19.39 15.50
C VAL A 238 27.14 18.98 16.12
N GLU A 239 27.25 17.76 16.64
CA GLU A 239 28.52 17.22 17.19
C GLU A 239 29.63 17.12 16.13
N LYS A 240 29.27 16.95 14.85
CA LYS A 240 30.21 16.89 13.72
C LYS A 240 30.47 18.25 13.06
N ASP A 241 30.05 19.34 13.71
CA ASP A 241 30.22 20.71 13.23
C ASP A 241 29.60 20.98 11.84
N ILE A 242 28.48 20.31 11.55
CA ILE A 242 27.71 20.54 10.32
C ILE A 242 26.79 21.73 10.54
N ARG A 243 26.86 22.71 9.63
CA ARG A 243 26.03 23.92 9.65
C ARG A 243 24.54 23.57 9.58
N GLU A 244 23.70 24.30 10.32
CA GLU A 244 22.27 24.02 10.40
C GLU A 244 21.55 24.11 9.04
N GLU A 245 22.04 24.93 8.10
CA GLU A 245 21.48 25.03 6.74
C GLU A 245 21.75 23.80 5.88
N GLU A 246 22.80 23.03 6.21
CA GLU A 246 23.14 21.78 5.53
C GLU A 246 22.36 20.60 6.09
N ILE A 247 21.81 20.74 7.31
CA ILE A 247 21.02 19.70 7.96
C ILE A 247 19.69 19.55 7.21
N PRO A 248 19.41 18.35 6.66
CA PRO A 248 18.19 18.09 5.93
C PRO A 248 16.98 18.15 6.86
N LYS A 249 15.89 18.77 6.42
CA LYS A 249 14.64 18.83 7.17
C LYS A 249 14.09 17.42 7.46
N GLN A 250 13.34 17.29 8.56
CA GLN A 250 12.71 16.04 9.02
C GLN A 250 11.93 15.28 7.94
N TRP A 251 11.30 15.98 6.98
CA TRP A 251 10.56 15.32 5.90
C TRP A 251 11.46 14.44 5.02
N VAL A 252 12.73 14.81 4.81
CA VAL A 252 13.67 14.03 4.00
C VAL A 252 14.08 12.77 4.75
N HIS A 253 14.42 12.91 6.04
CA HIS A 253 14.68 11.77 6.93
C HIS A 253 13.50 10.79 6.94
N THR A 254 12.27 11.34 7.03
CA THR A 254 11.03 10.57 6.98
C THR A 254 10.79 9.88 5.63
N ASP A 255 11.14 10.54 4.52
CA ASP A 255 10.99 9.97 3.17
C ASP A 255 11.95 8.79 2.97
N ILE A 256 13.22 8.95 3.32
CA ILE A 256 14.23 7.90 3.27
C ILE A 256 13.80 6.70 4.13
N PHE A 257 13.42 6.94 5.39
CA PHE A 257 12.91 5.89 6.28
C PHE A 257 11.72 5.12 5.67
N ASN A 258 10.78 5.81 5.04
CA ASN A 258 9.56 5.17 4.53
C ASN A 258 9.73 4.46 3.18
N THR A 259 10.65 4.94 2.34
CA THR A 259 10.80 4.49 0.96
C THR A 259 11.93 3.48 0.77
N GLU A 260 12.97 3.56 1.60
CA GLU A 260 14.16 2.71 1.50
C GLU A 260 14.20 1.61 2.56
N PHE A 261 13.53 1.79 3.70
CA PHE A 261 13.54 0.81 4.80
C PHE A 261 12.19 0.10 5.00
N ASN A 262 12.25 -1.19 5.37
CA ASN A 262 11.11 -1.99 5.83
C ASN A 262 10.99 -2.02 7.36
N LEU A 263 11.18 -0.86 8.00
CA LEU A 263 11.19 -0.74 9.46
C LEU A 263 9.83 -0.24 9.98
N SER A 264 9.40 -0.74 11.14
CA SER A 264 8.29 -0.19 11.92
C SER A 264 8.72 0.07 13.35
N PHE A 265 7.98 0.87 14.09
CA PHE A 265 8.11 0.91 15.54
C PHE A 265 7.28 -0.22 16.14
N LYS A 266 7.84 -0.92 17.14
CA LYS A 266 7.09 -1.89 17.94
C LYS A 266 6.08 -1.11 18.77
N ALA A 267 4.80 -1.50 18.72
CA ALA A 267 3.84 -0.98 19.69
C ALA A 267 4.28 -1.44 21.09
N PRO A 268 4.06 -0.65 22.16
CA PRO A 268 4.18 -1.19 23.51
C PRO A 268 3.35 -2.47 23.57
N ALA A 269 4.00 -3.56 23.92
CA ALA A 269 3.39 -4.88 23.79
C ALA A 269 2.35 -5.01 24.90
N THR A 270 1.08 -4.79 24.56
CA THR A 270 -0.05 -5.21 25.38
C THR A 270 -0.28 -6.69 25.06
N ASP A 271 -0.38 -7.51 26.12
CA ASP A 271 -0.62 -8.96 26.07
C ASP A 271 0.54 -9.82 25.55
N THR A 272 1.76 -9.61 26.06
CA THR A 272 2.84 -10.59 25.91
C THR A 272 2.70 -11.71 26.94
N CYS A 273 3.17 -12.89 26.58
CA CYS A 273 3.26 -14.00 27.52
C CYS A 273 4.40 -13.75 28.51
N ASP A 274 4.07 -13.60 29.79
CA ASP A 274 5.05 -13.37 30.86
C ASP A 274 6.19 -14.40 30.83
N LEU A 275 5.86 -15.69 30.57
CA LEU A 275 6.86 -16.75 30.43
C LEU A 275 7.77 -16.54 29.21
N CYS A 276 7.23 -16.05 28.09
CA CYS A 276 8.06 -15.74 26.93
C CYS A 276 9.02 -14.59 27.24
N ASP A 277 8.53 -13.55 27.93
CA ASP A 277 9.37 -12.41 28.31
C ASP A 277 10.47 -12.85 29.30
N GLU A 278 10.13 -13.70 30.27
CA GLU A 278 11.08 -14.31 31.20
C GLU A 278 12.16 -15.15 30.48
N PHE A 279 11.76 -16.03 29.55
CA PHE A 279 12.71 -16.82 28.76
C PHE A 279 13.62 -15.93 27.91
N ILE A 280 13.10 -14.86 27.32
CA ILE A 280 13.90 -13.93 26.51
C ILE A 280 14.93 -13.18 27.37
N ILE A 281 14.55 -12.75 28.58
CA ILE A 281 15.47 -12.10 29.51
C ILE A 281 16.57 -13.09 29.91
N LYS A 282 16.18 -14.29 30.36
CA LYS A 282 17.12 -15.36 30.75
C LYS A 282 18.08 -15.73 29.60
N LEU A 283 17.60 -15.84 28.37
CA LEU A 283 18.43 -16.15 27.20
C LEU A 283 19.44 -15.06 26.84
N LYS A 284 19.20 -13.80 27.22
CA LYS A 284 20.16 -12.70 27.02
C LYS A 284 21.31 -12.74 28.02
N GLU A 285 21.04 -13.20 29.23
CA GLU A 285 22.00 -13.23 30.35
C GLU A 285 22.70 -14.58 30.51
N ALA A 286 22.19 -15.64 29.85
CA ALA A 286 22.68 -17.01 30.01
C ALA A 286 24.04 -17.30 29.36
N ASN A 287 24.81 -18.16 30.03
CA ASN A 287 26.04 -18.77 29.51
C ASN A 287 25.73 -19.82 28.43
N LEU A 288 26.75 -20.25 27.65
CA LEU A 288 26.58 -21.12 26.47
C LEU A 288 25.85 -22.44 26.76
N GLN A 289 26.09 -23.05 27.93
CA GLN A 289 25.46 -24.32 28.34
C GLN A 289 23.99 -24.14 28.76
N GLU A 290 23.70 -23.10 29.55
CA GLU A 290 22.36 -22.77 30.06
C GLU A 290 21.43 -22.31 28.93
N ARG A 291 22.01 -21.62 27.94
CA ARG A 291 21.28 -21.13 26.76
C ARG A 291 20.62 -22.27 25.99
N THR A 292 21.27 -23.43 25.85
CA THR A 292 20.71 -24.58 25.12
C THR A 292 19.47 -25.14 25.82
N ASN A 293 19.53 -25.31 27.15
CA ASN A 293 18.39 -25.81 27.94
C ASN A 293 17.24 -24.81 27.96
N LEU A 294 17.53 -23.53 28.19
CA LEU A 294 16.52 -22.46 28.16
C LEU A 294 15.87 -22.34 26.77
N GLN A 295 16.64 -22.50 25.71
CA GLN A 295 16.12 -22.49 24.34
C GLN A 295 15.18 -23.68 24.10
N GLN A 296 15.55 -24.88 24.55
CA GLN A 296 14.68 -26.06 24.45
C GLN A 296 13.35 -25.84 25.18
N GLN A 297 13.38 -25.39 26.44
CA GLN A 297 12.16 -25.10 27.21
C GLN A 297 11.30 -24.03 26.54
N TYR A 298 11.94 -23.01 25.98
CA TYR A 298 11.25 -21.97 25.23
C TYR A 298 10.58 -22.51 23.96
N ASP A 299 11.27 -23.37 23.21
CA ASP A 299 10.73 -24.01 21.99
C ASP A 299 9.57 -24.97 22.32
N GLU A 300 9.65 -25.69 23.44
CA GLU A 300 8.55 -26.53 23.95
C GLU A 300 7.31 -25.72 24.30
N HIS A 301 7.48 -24.58 25.00
CA HIS A 301 6.39 -23.64 25.32
C HIS A 301 5.71 -23.10 24.06
N LEU A 302 6.49 -22.73 23.05
CA LEU A 302 5.97 -22.25 21.76
C LEU A 302 5.26 -23.36 20.97
N SER A 303 5.82 -24.57 20.99
CA SER A 303 5.21 -25.77 20.38
C SER A 303 3.85 -26.06 21.02
N GLU A 304 3.74 -25.96 22.34
CA GLU A 304 2.47 -26.13 23.07
C GLU A 304 1.44 -25.05 22.69
N ALA A 305 1.86 -23.78 22.62
CA ALA A 305 0.99 -22.70 22.16
C ALA A 305 0.44 -23.01 20.75
N GLN A 306 1.31 -23.42 19.83
CA GLN A 306 0.93 -23.76 18.46
C GLN A 306 0.02 -24.99 18.39
N LYS A 307 0.25 -26.03 19.21
CA LYS A 307 -0.62 -27.21 19.31
C LYS A 307 -2.05 -26.81 19.69
N ARG A 308 -2.22 -25.94 20.70
CA ARG A 308 -3.56 -25.47 21.12
C ARG A 308 -4.27 -24.68 20.02
N TYR A 309 -3.55 -23.85 19.27
CA TYR A 309 -4.13 -23.19 18.09
C TYR A 309 -4.56 -24.16 17.00
N ASN A 310 -3.75 -25.20 16.76
CA ASN A 310 -4.09 -26.24 15.78
C ASN A 310 -5.33 -27.01 16.22
N LEU A 311 -5.45 -27.36 17.50
CA LEU A 311 -6.65 -27.99 18.07
C LEU A 311 -7.89 -27.09 17.93
N LYS A 312 -7.78 -25.80 18.28
CA LYS A 312 -8.87 -24.83 18.08
C LYS A 312 -9.32 -24.79 16.62
N LYS A 313 -8.37 -24.79 15.69
CA LYS A 313 -8.66 -24.79 14.25
C LYS A 313 -9.32 -26.09 13.80
N GLN A 314 -8.88 -27.23 14.32
CA GLN A 314 -9.48 -28.53 14.04
C GLN A 314 -10.92 -28.60 14.56
N ASP A 315 -11.17 -28.19 15.81
CA ASP A 315 -12.52 -28.15 16.38
C ASP A 315 -13.45 -27.29 15.54
N LYS A 316 -12.98 -26.09 15.14
CA LYS A 316 -13.74 -25.19 14.27
C LYS A 316 -14.10 -25.84 12.94
N ASN A 317 -13.14 -26.46 12.26
CA ASN A 317 -13.38 -27.16 11.00
C ASN A 317 -14.35 -28.34 11.18
N ASN A 318 -14.16 -29.14 12.23
CA ASN A 318 -15.02 -30.27 12.57
C ASN A 318 -16.47 -29.81 12.81
N SER A 319 -16.67 -28.66 13.45
CA SER A 319 -18.01 -28.10 13.68
C SER A 319 -18.71 -27.63 12.40
N LEU A 320 -17.96 -27.36 11.33
CA LEU A 320 -18.52 -26.99 10.03
C LEU A 320 -18.87 -28.23 9.19
N GLU A 321 -18.18 -29.35 9.42
CA GLU A 321 -18.36 -30.59 8.67
C GLU A 321 -19.39 -31.53 9.32
N LYS A 322 -19.40 -31.62 10.65
CA LYS A 322 -20.30 -32.50 11.41
C LYS A 322 -21.53 -31.75 11.92
N SER A 323 -22.71 -32.25 11.57
CA SER A 323 -23.94 -31.78 12.21
C SER A 323 -23.95 -32.16 13.69
N GLY A 324 -24.43 -31.27 14.54
CA GLY A 324 -24.56 -31.47 15.99
C GLY A 324 -23.37 -31.07 16.87
N VAL A 325 -22.25 -30.61 16.29
CA VAL A 325 -21.12 -30.04 17.06
C VAL A 325 -21.11 -28.52 16.93
N LYS A 326 -21.01 -27.81 18.06
CA LYS A 326 -20.92 -26.34 18.09
C LYS A 326 -19.69 -25.88 18.83
N VAL A 327 -18.96 -24.94 18.23
CA VAL A 327 -17.74 -24.37 18.82
C VAL A 327 -17.96 -22.91 19.19
N LEU A 328 -17.93 -22.64 20.49
CA LEU A 328 -18.08 -21.31 21.08
C LEU A 328 -16.73 -20.79 21.52
N MET A 329 -16.46 -19.51 21.24
CA MET A 329 -15.29 -18.79 21.73
C MET A 329 -15.77 -17.68 22.63
N VAL A 330 -15.25 -17.61 23.85
CA VAL A 330 -15.77 -16.73 24.88
C VAL A 330 -14.66 -15.90 25.49
N ASP A 331 -14.94 -14.61 25.68
CA ASP A 331 -14.01 -13.69 26.32
C ASP A 331 -14.75 -12.53 26.99
N LEU A 332 -14.20 -12.06 28.12
CA LEU A 332 -14.70 -10.87 28.81
C LEU A 332 -13.88 -9.66 28.36
N GLN A 333 -14.54 -8.71 27.70
CA GLN A 333 -13.91 -7.47 27.28
C GLN A 333 -13.37 -6.68 28.49
N LYS A 334 -12.33 -5.88 28.26
CA LYS A 334 -11.87 -4.87 29.22
C LYS A 334 -13.05 -4.01 29.69
N CYS A 335 -13.08 -3.72 31.00
CA CYS A 335 -14.12 -2.92 31.64
C CYS A 335 -14.32 -1.58 30.91
N LEU A 336 -15.58 -1.30 30.57
CA LEU A 336 -15.99 -0.12 29.82
C LEU A 336 -16.47 0.94 30.83
N PRO A 337 -15.85 2.14 30.87
CA PRO A 337 -16.35 3.22 31.72
C PRO A 337 -17.62 3.83 31.10
N THR A 338 -18.66 3.96 31.90
CA THR A 338 -19.96 4.50 31.47
C THR A 338 -20.39 5.64 32.40
N PRO A 339 -20.55 6.89 31.94
CA PRO A 339 -20.24 7.39 30.61
C PRO A 339 -18.73 7.51 30.35
N LEU A 340 -18.33 7.43 29.07
CA LEU A 340 -16.97 7.70 28.65
C LEU A 340 -16.70 9.21 28.65
N LEU A 341 -16.02 9.71 29.68
CA LEU A 341 -15.66 11.12 29.84
C LEU A 341 -14.17 11.34 29.52
N HIS A 342 -13.88 12.44 28.81
CA HIS A 342 -12.52 12.84 28.41
C HIS A 342 -12.00 14.10 29.11
N ASN A 343 -12.79 14.72 30.00
CA ASN A 343 -12.37 15.93 30.73
C ASN A 343 -11.45 15.59 31.91
N ALA A 344 -10.58 16.53 32.30
CA ALA A 344 -9.61 16.33 33.39
C ALA A 344 -10.29 16.03 34.74
N GLN A 345 -11.49 16.59 34.97
CA GLN A 345 -12.27 16.34 36.19
C GLN A 345 -12.79 14.90 36.31
N SER A 346 -13.14 14.23 35.19
CA SER A 346 -13.61 12.83 35.24
C SER A 346 -12.54 11.84 35.70
N PHE A 347 -11.27 12.24 35.77
CA PHE A 347 -10.22 11.40 36.36
C PHE A 347 -10.42 11.23 37.87
N TYR A 348 -11.08 12.18 38.53
CA TYR A 348 -11.30 12.19 39.98
C TYR A 348 -12.72 11.75 40.39
N SER A 349 -13.57 11.39 39.42
CA SER A 349 -14.93 10.91 39.67
C SER A 349 -14.98 9.38 39.63
N LEU A 350 -15.83 8.79 40.50
CA LEU A 350 -16.20 7.38 40.40
C LEU A 350 -16.94 7.15 39.07
N LYS A 351 -16.51 6.13 38.32
CA LYS A 351 -17.10 5.76 37.03
C LYS A 351 -17.86 4.46 37.21
N LEU A 352 -19.07 4.38 36.66
CA LEU A 352 -19.81 3.13 36.57
C LEU A 352 -19.10 2.22 35.58
N TRP A 353 -18.74 1.01 36.02
CA TRP A 353 -18.13 0.01 35.15
C TRP A 353 -19.18 -0.86 34.49
N SER A 354 -19.18 -0.88 33.15
CA SER A 354 -19.94 -1.83 32.34
C SER A 354 -19.04 -2.97 31.89
N PHE A 355 -19.55 -4.18 32.00
CA PHE A 355 -18.91 -5.42 31.58
C PHE A 355 -19.57 -5.94 30.31
N ASN A 356 -18.77 -6.49 29.41
CA ASN A 356 -19.25 -7.10 28.17
C ASN A 356 -18.62 -8.49 27.98
N TYR A 357 -19.42 -9.53 28.24
CA TYR A 357 -19.02 -10.90 27.96
C TYR A 357 -19.49 -11.29 26.56
N THR A 358 -18.53 -11.58 25.69
CA THR A 358 -18.81 -11.86 24.29
C THR A 358 -18.68 -13.34 24.00
N ILE A 359 -19.74 -13.92 23.45
CA ILE A 359 -19.79 -15.30 22.98
C ILE A 359 -19.85 -15.29 21.46
N TYR A 360 -18.82 -15.82 20.82
CA TYR A 360 -18.75 -15.99 19.39
C TYR A 360 -18.99 -17.45 19.01
N ASP A 361 -20.13 -17.71 18.35
CA ASP A 361 -20.42 -18.99 17.72
C ASP A 361 -19.63 -19.07 16.41
N SER A 362 -18.57 -19.88 16.41
CA SER A 362 -17.70 -20.02 15.24
C SER A 362 -18.31 -20.89 14.14
N THR A 363 -19.30 -21.72 14.47
CA THR A 363 -20.05 -22.57 13.55
C THR A 363 -21.02 -21.72 12.73
N LYS A 364 -21.82 -20.86 13.40
CA LYS A 364 -22.77 -19.94 12.75
C LYS A 364 -22.18 -18.58 12.37
N LYS A 365 -20.94 -18.30 12.79
CA LYS A 365 -20.26 -17.01 12.65
C LYS A 365 -21.07 -15.84 13.24
N LYS A 366 -21.67 -16.07 14.41
CA LYS A 366 -22.52 -15.07 15.10
C LYS A 366 -21.92 -14.70 16.45
N ALA A 367 -21.75 -13.40 16.66
CA ALA A 367 -21.37 -12.84 17.95
C ALA A 367 -22.60 -12.45 18.77
N THR A 368 -22.55 -12.71 20.07
CA THR A 368 -23.54 -12.22 21.05
C THR A 368 -22.79 -11.53 22.18
N CYS A 369 -23.14 -10.28 22.45
CA CYS A 369 -22.59 -9.49 23.54
C CYS A 369 -23.59 -9.49 24.70
N LEU A 370 -23.17 -10.00 25.85
CA LEU A 370 -23.94 -10.01 27.09
C LEU A 370 -23.37 -8.93 27.99
N MET A 371 -24.14 -7.85 28.17
CA MET A 371 -23.68 -6.68 28.92
C MET A 371 -24.46 -6.51 30.21
N TRP A 372 -23.75 -6.16 31.27
CA TRP A 372 -24.28 -5.75 32.56
C TRP A 372 -23.34 -4.72 33.18
N ASP A 373 -23.79 -3.99 34.18
CA ASP A 373 -22.96 -3.04 34.93
C ASP A 373 -22.74 -3.51 36.37
N GLU A 374 -21.82 -2.84 37.08
CA GLU A 374 -21.41 -3.22 38.43
C GLU A 374 -22.53 -3.17 39.48
N SER A 375 -23.65 -2.48 39.20
CA SER A 375 -24.82 -2.49 40.08
C SER A 375 -25.60 -3.81 40.02
N VAL A 376 -25.48 -4.54 38.90
CA VAL A 376 -26.16 -5.82 38.68
C VAL A 376 -25.32 -6.99 39.20
N GLY A 377 -24.01 -6.94 39.01
CA GLY A 377 -23.12 -8.03 39.42
C GLY A 377 -21.65 -7.74 39.14
N GLY A 378 -20.79 -8.59 39.70
CA GLY A 378 -19.35 -8.50 39.50
C GLY A 378 -18.89 -9.01 38.14
N ARG A 379 -17.66 -9.51 38.09
CA ARG A 379 -17.06 -10.12 36.88
C ARG A 379 -16.37 -11.45 37.17
N GLY A 380 -16.86 -12.15 38.20
CA GLY A 380 -16.31 -13.42 38.67
C GLY A 380 -16.93 -14.61 37.95
N GLY A 381 -16.51 -15.82 38.35
CA GLY A 381 -16.98 -17.06 37.73
C GLY A 381 -18.49 -17.27 37.78
N ASN A 382 -19.18 -16.75 38.80
CA ASN A 382 -20.65 -16.83 38.89
C ASN A 382 -21.33 -16.05 37.76
N GLU A 383 -20.91 -14.81 37.52
CA GLU A 383 -21.48 -13.96 36.47
C GLU A 383 -21.18 -14.52 35.08
N ILE A 384 -19.97 -15.06 34.87
CA ILE A 384 -19.59 -15.71 33.61
C ILE A 384 -20.41 -16.99 33.37
N ALA A 385 -20.54 -17.84 34.39
CA ALA A 385 -21.34 -19.06 34.29
C ALA A 385 -22.82 -18.75 34.05
N SER A 386 -23.39 -17.79 34.77
CA SER A 386 -24.78 -17.34 34.60
C SER A 386 -25.01 -16.75 33.20
N SER A 387 -24.07 -15.96 32.69
CA SER A 387 -24.12 -15.42 31.33
C SER A 387 -24.15 -16.53 30.29
N LEU A 388 -23.34 -17.59 30.47
CA LEU A 388 -23.33 -18.73 29.57
C LEU A 388 -24.63 -19.56 29.66
N VAL A 389 -25.16 -19.75 30.87
CA VAL A 389 -26.47 -20.38 31.09
C VAL A 389 -27.56 -19.61 30.35
N ASN A 390 -27.59 -18.28 30.47
CA ASN A 390 -28.56 -17.41 29.79
C ASN A 390 -28.47 -17.58 28.26
N TYR A 391 -27.25 -17.49 27.71
CA TYR A 391 -27.01 -17.71 26.28
C TYR A 391 -27.51 -19.08 25.79
N MET A 392 -27.20 -20.15 26.53
CA MET A 392 -27.63 -21.51 26.16
C MET A 392 -29.13 -21.70 26.29
N SER A 393 -29.76 -21.10 27.32
CA SER A 393 -31.21 -21.16 27.53
C SER A 393 -31.95 -20.53 26.36
N ALA A 394 -31.48 -19.35 25.91
CA ALA A 394 -32.01 -18.62 24.76
C ALA A 394 -31.72 -19.27 23.40
N MET A 395 -30.78 -20.24 23.35
CA MET A 395 -30.46 -20.95 22.12
C MET A 395 -31.64 -21.85 21.70
N LYS A 396 -32.25 -21.52 20.55
CA LYS A 396 -33.34 -22.30 19.93
C LYS A 396 -32.87 -23.56 19.18
N ASP A 397 -31.58 -23.82 19.20
CA ASP A 397 -30.96 -24.90 18.45
C ASP A 397 -31.12 -26.23 19.20
N SER A 398 -31.94 -27.13 18.66
CA SER A 398 -32.23 -28.44 19.24
C SER A 398 -31.33 -29.56 18.73
N GLU A 399 -30.46 -29.30 17.75
CA GLU A 399 -29.64 -30.34 17.09
C GLU A 399 -28.24 -30.47 17.70
N SER A 400 -27.83 -29.55 18.56
CA SER A 400 -26.47 -29.57 19.13
C SER A 400 -26.36 -30.59 20.27
N GLU A 401 -25.59 -31.65 20.04
CA GLU A 401 -25.28 -32.68 21.04
C GLU A 401 -23.93 -32.44 21.74
N HIS A 402 -22.99 -31.79 21.06
CA HIS A 402 -21.63 -31.55 21.57
C HIS A 402 -21.28 -30.06 21.48
N ILE A 403 -21.02 -29.45 22.64
CA ILE A 403 -20.55 -28.07 22.74
C ILE A 403 -19.07 -28.06 23.10
N ILE A 404 -18.27 -27.32 22.34
CA ILE A 404 -16.87 -27.05 22.64
C ILE A 404 -16.73 -25.57 22.95
N VAL A 405 -16.32 -25.23 24.17
CA VAL A 405 -16.09 -23.87 24.63
C VAL A 405 -14.59 -23.62 24.69
N TRP A 406 -14.12 -22.61 23.97
CA TRP A 406 -12.76 -22.09 24.03
C TRP A 406 -12.72 -20.77 24.78
N SER A 407 -11.91 -20.68 25.83
CA SER A 407 -11.72 -19.45 26.61
C SER A 407 -10.25 -19.18 26.94
N ASP A 408 -10.00 -18.01 27.52
CA ASP A 408 -8.76 -17.73 28.23
C ASP A 408 -8.60 -18.64 29.47
N ASN A 409 -7.38 -18.73 29.98
CA ASN A 409 -7.05 -19.54 31.16
C ASN A 409 -7.04 -18.67 32.44
N CYS A 410 -8.07 -17.84 32.61
CA CYS A 410 -8.28 -17.01 33.79
C CYS A 410 -8.99 -17.82 34.90
N PRO A 411 -8.36 -18.08 36.06
CA PRO A 411 -8.96 -18.90 37.12
C PRO A 411 -10.20 -18.26 37.73
N SER A 412 -10.18 -16.94 37.95
CA SER A 412 -11.31 -16.23 38.57
C SER A 412 -12.55 -16.17 37.68
N GLN A 413 -12.41 -16.38 36.37
CA GLN A 413 -13.50 -16.23 35.39
C GLN A 413 -13.89 -17.57 34.76
N ASN A 414 -12.93 -18.26 34.13
CA ASN A 414 -13.23 -19.41 33.27
C ASN A 414 -12.74 -20.75 33.85
N ARG A 415 -11.61 -20.78 34.58
CA ARG A 415 -11.06 -22.02 35.14
C ARG A 415 -11.39 -22.14 36.63
N ASN A 416 -12.67 -22.33 36.94
CA ASN A 416 -13.18 -22.48 38.29
C ASN A 416 -14.36 -23.47 38.38
N ILE A 417 -14.78 -23.78 39.61
CA ILE A 417 -15.86 -24.72 39.89
C ILE A 417 -17.23 -24.18 39.46
N GLN A 418 -17.44 -22.86 39.50
CA GLN A 418 -18.68 -22.21 39.12
C GLN A 418 -19.03 -22.49 37.65
N MET A 419 -18.04 -22.46 36.75
CA MET A 419 -18.22 -22.84 35.35
C MET A 419 -18.64 -24.31 35.19
N ILE A 420 -18.00 -25.22 35.93
CA ILE A 420 -18.35 -26.65 35.90
C ILE A 420 -19.79 -26.89 36.38
N LEU A 421 -20.20 -26.26 37.48
CA LEU A 421 -21.58 -26.31 37.97
C LEU A 421 -22.56 -25.70 36.96
N GLY A 422 -22.18 -24.59 36.31
CA GLY A 422 -22.94 -23.99 35.23
C GLY A 422 -23.15 -24.94 34.04
N TYR A 423 -22.12 -25.70 33.64
CA TYR A 423 -22.25 -26.71 32.58
C TYR A 423 -23.19 -27.84 32.95
N PHE A 424 -23.11 -28.36 34.17
CA PHE A 424 -24.07 -29.36 34.64
C PHE A 424 -25.50 -28.82 34.61
N TYR A 425 -25.70 -27.60 35.08
CA TYR A 425 -27.01 -26.95 35.00
C TYR A 425 -27.49 -26.81 33.54
N ILE A 426 -26.63 -26.38 32.61
CA ILE A 426 -26.95 -26.29 31.17
C ILE A 426 -27.41 -27.65 30.61
N MET A 427 -26.75 -28.74 31.00
CA MET A 427 -27.14 -30.09 30.55
C MET A 427 -28.50 -30.52 31.13
N THR A 428 -28.89 -30.05 32.31
CA THR A 428 -30.23 -30.32 32.87
C THR A 428 -31.35 -29.59 32.12
N ILE A 429 -31.10 -28.34 31.71
CA ILE A 429 -32.11 -27.52 30.98
C ILE A 429 -32.14 -27.83 29.47
N LYS A 430 -31.04 -28.34 28.91
CA LYS A 430 -30.90 -28.69 27.48
C LYS A 430 -30.47 -30.14 27.35
N GLN A 431 -31.44 -31.04 27.44
CA GLN A 431 -31.23 -32.50 27.36
C GLN A 431 -30.64 -32.97 26.01
N SER A 432 -30.68 -32.14 24.96
CA SER A 432 -30.01 -32.45 23.69
C SER A 432 -28.48 -32.48 23.84
N ILE A 433 -27.91 -31.69 24.75
CA ILE A 433 -26.47 -31.57 24.95
C ILE A 433 -25.97 -32.73 25.81
N LYS A 434 -25.15 -33.60 25.21
CA LYS A 434 -24.57 -34.78 25.87
C LYS A 434 -23.14 -34.54 26.35
N ILE A 435 -22.39 -33.69 25.64
CA ILE A 435 -20.96 -33.45 25.91
C ILE A 435 -20.68 -31.95 25.88
N ILE A 436 -19.97 -31.46 26.90
CA ILE A 436 -19.41 -30.10 26.94
C ILE A 436 -17.91 -30.19 27.19
N ASP A 437 -17.12 -29.79 26.21
CA ASP A 437 -15.66 -29.66 26.34
C ASP A 437 -15.28 -28.21 26.60
N HIS A 438 -14.69 -27.92 27.76
CA HIS A 438 -14.10 -26.61 28.03
C HIS A 438 -12.60 -26.66 27.83
N LYS A 439 -12.12 -26.02 26.75
CA LYS A 439 -10.72 -25.99 26.33
C LYS A 439 -10.13 -24.60 26.56
N PHE A 440 -8.85 -24.56 26.93
CA PHE A 440 -8.16 -23.33 27.31
C PHE A 440 -6.99 -23.03 26.37
N LEU A 441 -6.85 -21.78 25.97
CA LEU A 441 -5.64 -21.30 25.30
C LEU A 441 -4.49 -21.10 26.31
N LEU A 442 -3.26 -21.06 25.81
CA LEU A 442 -2.09 -20.79 26.64
C LEU A 442 -2.06 -19.29 27.00
N ARG A 443 -1.79 -18.98 28.28
CA ARG A 443 -1.78 -17.58 28.78
C ARG A 443 -0.79 -16.72 28.00
N GLY A 444 -1.20 -15.51 27.62
CA GLY A 444 -0.40 -14.58 26.82
C GLY A 444 -0.16 -15.02 25.37
N HIS A 445 -0.75 -16.14 24.95
CA HIS A 445 -0.89 -16.56 23.55
C HIS A 445 -2.37 -16.69 23.21
N THR A 446 -3.21 -15.81 23.75
CA THR A 446 -4.66 -15.80 23.60
C THR A 446 -5.06 -14.83 22.49
N HIS A 447 -5.11 -15.32 21.26
CA HIS A 447 -5.72 -14.61 20.14
C HIS A 447 -7.00 -15.34 19.74
N MET A 448 -8.13 -14.75 20.11
CA MET A 448 -9.45 -15.28 19.83
C MET A 448 -10.15 -14.43 18.78
N GLU A 449 -11.10 -15.06 18.08
CA GLU A 449 -11.97 -14.35 17.15
C GLU A 449 -12.78 -13.26 17.85
N VAL A 450 -13.01 -13.42 19.16
CA VAL A 450 -13.68 -12.45 20.03
C VAL A 450 -12.92 -11.11 20.11
N ASP A 451 -11.59 -11.12 20.13
CA ASP A 451 -10.76 -9.91 20.21
C ASP A 451 -11.02 -8.95 19.04
N SER A 452 -11.38 -9.50 17.87
CA SER A 452 -11.70 -8.69 16.69
C SER A 452 -13.03 -7.92 16.86
N ILE A 453 -13.97 -8.51 17.60
CA ILE A 453 -15.27 -7.88 17.93
C ILE A 453 -15.03 -6.77 18.95
N HIS A 454 -14.24 -7.03 20.00
CA HIS A 454 -13.88 -6.00 20.99
C HIS A 454 -13.14 -4.83 20.33
N SER A 455 -12.17 -5.12 19.46
CA SER A 455 -11.45 -4.09 18.69
C SER A 455 -12.39 -3.24 17.84
N GLN A 456 -13.44 -3.84 17.28
CA GLN A 456 -14.46 -3.11 16.51
C GLN A 456 -15.32 -2.25 17.44
N ILE A 457 -15.78 -2.77 18.57
CA ILE A 457 -16.54 -2.03 19.58
C ILE A 457 -15.75 -0.80 20.05
N GLU A 458 -14.48 -0.97 20.42
CA GLU A 458 -13.62 0.14 20.86
C GLU A 458 -13.39 1.19 19.76
N ARG A 459 -13.27 0.77 18.50
CA ARG A 459 -13.10 1.69 17.38
C ARG A 459 -14.36 2.52 17.14
N GLU A 460 -15.52 1.90 17.19
CA GLU A 460 -16.78 2.64 17.04
C GLU A 460 -17.05 3.54 18.25
N MET A 461 -16.72 3.09 19.46
CA MET A 461 -16.81 3.91 20.67
C MET A 461 -15.99 5.20 20.56
N LYS A 462 -14.79 5.15 19.97
CA LYS A 462 -13.94 6.33 19.71
C LYS A 462 -14.49 7.30 18.66
N ARG A 463 -15.47 6.88 17.84
CA ARG A 463 -16.08 7.73 16.81
C ARG A 463 -17.30 8.48 17.32
N LEU A 464 -17.94 8.00 18.38
CA LEU A 464 -19.10 8.66 18.95
C LEU A 464 -18.67 9.99 19.61
N PRO A 465 -19.47 11.06 19.46
CA PRO A 465 -19.18 12.32 20.12
C PRO A 465 -19.13 12.11 21.63
N SER A 466 -18.08 12.63 22.26
CA SER A 466 -17.92 12.59 23.70
C SER A 466 -19.09 13.30 24.35
N PHE A 467 -19.81 12.63 25.25
CA PHE A 467 -20.84 13.28 26.06
C PHE A 467 -20.20 14.45 26.79
N CYS A 468 -20.62 15.67 26.45
CA CYS A 468 -20.20 16.86 27.16
C CYS A 468 -21.04 16.96 28.43
N HIS A 469 -20.46 17.49 29.50
CA HIS A 469 -21.06 17.50 30.85
C HIS A 469 -22.47 18.13 30.90
N ASN A 470 -22.85 18.91 29.88
CA ASN A 470 -24.15 19.54 29.75
C ASN A 470 -25.28 18.61 29.26
N ASP A 471 -24.97 17.44 28.69
CA ASP A 471 -25.99 16.52 28.17
C ASP A 471 -26.52 15.56 29.27
N SER A 472 -25.76 15.37 30.35
CA SER A 472 -26.15 14.50 31.48
C SER A 472 -27.19 15.11 32.42
N VAL A 473 -27.50 16.40 32.31
CA VAL A 473 -28.49 17.07 33.17
C VAL A 473 -29.93 16.73 32.73
N GLY A 474 -30.13 16.22 31.51
CA GLY A 474 -31.47 15.90 30.97
C GLY A 474 -32.00 14.49 31.25
N LEU A 475 -31.18 13.57 31.79
CA LEU A 475 -31.59 12.18 32.05
C LEU A 475 -31.88 11.88 33.53
N ALA A 476 -31.71 12.87 34.42
CA ALA A 476 -32.05 12.77 35.84
C ALA A 476 -33.43 13.36 36.20
N THR A 477 -34.22 13.81 35.21
CA THR A 477 -35.54 14.44 35.42
C THR A 477 -36.70 13.76 34.72
N VAL A 478 -36.58 12.46 34.40
CA VAL A 478 -37.75 11.64 34.06
C VAL A 478 -37.70 10.38 34.92
N SER A 479 -37.98 10.61 36.21
CA SER A 479 -38.53 9.62 37.13
C SER A 479 -39.93 9.19 36.72
#